data_AF-B8R327-F1
#
_entry.id   AF-B8R327-F1
#
_cell.length_a   1.000
_cell.length_b   1.000
_cell.length_c   1.000
_cell.angle_alpha   90.00
_cell.angle_beta   90.00
_cell.angle_gamma   90.00
#
_symmetry.space_group_name_H-M   'P 1'
#
loop_
_entity.id
_entity.type
_entity.pdbx_description
1 polymer ?
#
loop_
_entity_poly.entity_id
_entity_poly.type
_entity_poly.pdbx_seq_one_letter_code
_entity_poly.pdbx_strand_id
1 'polypeptide(L)'
;MSSLANILILMISILVCVAFYTLIERKVLSYIQIRKGPNKTSLFGTLQPISDALKLFNKSLTLASTANNFLMMTSPTLAMLLA
;
A
#
# COMPACT_ATOMS: atom_id res chain seq x y z
N MET A 1 19.23 -17.75 16.30
CA MET A 1 18.71 -17.01 15.13
C MET A 1 18.84 -15.53 15.46
N SER A 2 19.60 -14.78 14.65
CA SER A 2 19.97 -13.40 14.96
C SER A 2 18.72 -12.56 15.21
N SER A 3 18.73 -11.74 16.27
CA SER A 3 17.65 -10.78 16.56
C SER A 3 17.30 -9.94 15.33
N LEU A 4 18.32 -9.60 14.54
CA LEU A 4 18.18 -8.90 13.26
C LEU A 4 17.33 -9.66 12.25
N ALA A 5 17.51 -10.98 12.12
CA ALA A 5 16.70 -11.81 11.22
C ALA A 5 15.23 -11.85 11.66
N ASN A 6 14.96 -11.95 12.96
CA ASN A 6 13.60 -11.93 13.49
C ASN A 6 12.91 -10.58 13.23
N ILE A 7 13.63 -9.45 13.42
CA ILE A 7 13.10 -8.11 13.13
C ILE A 7 12.77 -7.97 11.63
N LEU A 8 13.66 -8.40 10.74
CA LEU A 8 13.43 -8.33 9.30
C LEU A 8 12.21 -9.15 8.87
N ILE A 9 12.07 -10.38 9.37
CA ILE A 9 10.91 -11.23 9.08
C ILE A 9 9.62 -10.56 9.56
N LEU A 10 9.63 -9.98 10.76
CA LEU A 10 8.49 -9.28 11.32
C LEU A 10 8.09 -8.07 10.46
N MET A 11 9.05 -7.22 10.07
CA MET A 11 8.79 -6.06 9.21
C MET A 11 8.17 -6.46 7.87
N ILE A 12 8.71 -7.50 7.22
CA ILE A 12 8.17 -8.00 5.93
C ILE A 12 6.74 -8.52 6.12
N SER A 13 6.49 -9.27 7.19
CA SER A 13 5.15 -9.83 7.45
C SER A 13 4.09 -8.75 7.65
N ILE A 14 4.41 -7.66 8.36
CA ILE A 14 3.48 -6.55 8.60
C ILE A 14 3.12 -5.84 7.29
N LEU A 15 4.11 -5.54 6.45
CA LEU A 15 3.88 -4.88 5.15
C LEU A 15 2.97 -5.71 4.23
N VAL A 16 3.15 -7.03 4.22
CA VAL A 16 2.30 -7.95 3.47
C VAL A 16 0.87 -7.97 4.01
N CYS A 17 0.71 -8.01 5.34
CA CYS A 17 -0.61 -7.97 5.98
C CYS A 17 -1.38 -6.68 5.62
N VAL A 18 -0.72 -5.51 5.69
CA VAL A 18 -1.35 -4.22 5.35
C VAL A 18 -1.75 -4.18 3.87
N ALA A 19 -0.90 -4.69 2.97
CA ALA A 19 -1.20 -4.74 1.54
C ALA A 19 -2.48 -5.55 1.25
N PHE A 20 -2.64 -6.74 1.85
CA PHE A 20 -3.84 -7.56 1.67
C PHE A 20 -5.07 -7.03 2.41
N TYR A 21 -4.89 -6.35 3.53
CA TYR A 21 -5.98 -5.71 4.26
C TYR A 21 -6.76 -4.73 3.36
N THR A 22 -6.06 -3.91 2.57
CA THR A 22 -6.71 -2.98 1.62
C THR A 22 -7.53 -3.68 0.53
N LEU A 23 -7.11 -4.86 0.08
CA LEU A 23 -7.86 -5.65 -0.89
C LEU A 23 -9.14 -6.20 -0.27
N ILE A 24 -9.04 -6.71 0.96
CA ILE A 24 -10.19 -7.25 1.70
C ILE A 24 -11.22 -6.15 1.91
N GLU A 25 -10.81 -4.96 2.37
CA GLU A 25 -11.69 -3.80 2.52
C GLU A 25 -12.46 -3.51 1.22
N ARG A 26 -11.76 -3.41 0.09
CA ARG A 26 -12.39 -3.19 -1.24
C ARG A 26 -13.37 -4.30 -1.61
N LYS A 27 -13.08 -5.57 -1.30
CA LYS A 27 -13.99 -6.69 -1.57
C LYS A 27 -15.23 -6.63 -0.67
N VAL A 28 -15.06 -6.41 0.63
CA VAL A 28 -16.17 -6.31 1.60
C VAL A 28 -17.14 -5.19 1.21
N LEU A 29 -16.64 -3.99 0.93
CA LEU A 29 -17.46 -2.87 0.46
C LEU A 29 -18.21 -3.19 -0.84
N SER A 30 -17.57 -3.92 -1.75
CA SER A 30 -18.20 -4.33 -3.00
C SER A 30 -19.32 -5.34 -2.77
N TYR A 31 -19.13 -6.30 -1.86
CA TYR A 31 -20.17 -7.26 -1.48
C TYR A 31 -21.39 -6.59 -0.85
N ILE A 32 -21.19 -5.61 0.03
CA ILE A 32 -22.27 -4.81 0.63
C ILE A 32 -23.06 -4.05 -0.45
N GLN A 33 -22.36 -3.51 -1.44
CA GLN A 33 -22.94 -2.71 -2.53
C GLN A 33 -23.46 -3.56 -3.70
N ILE A 34 -23.50 -4.89 -3.59
CA ILE A 34 -23.98 -5.80 -4.65
C ILE A 34 -23.21 -5.58 -5.98
N ARG A 35 -21.92 -5.27 -5.89
CA ARG A 35 -21.01 -5.20 -7.05
C ARG A 35 -19.81 -6.09 -6.85
N LYS A 36 -19.20 -6.55 -7.93
CA LYS A 36 -17.96 -7.33 -7.83
C LYS A 36 -16.80 -6.37 -7.56
N GLY A 37 -16.03 -6.67 -6.52
CA GLY A 37 -14.77 -5.99 -6.23
C GLY A 37 -13.70 -6.30 -7.29
N PRO A 38 -12.43 -5.91 -7.08
CA PRO A 38 -11.37 -6.16 -8.04
C PRO A 38 -11.25 -7.66 -8.34
N ASN A 39 -11.49 -8.04 -9.62
CA ASN A 39 -11.49 -9.43 -10.08
C ASN A 39 -10.66 -9.66 -11.37
N LYS A 40 -10.05 -8.62 -11.94
CA LYS A 40 -9.36 -8.68 -13.25
C LYS A 40 -7.84 -8.80 -13.16
N THR A 41 -7.22 -8.26 -12.11
CA THR A 41 -5.76 -8.11 -11.98
C THR A 41 -5.00 -9.40 -11.68
N SER A 42 -5.70 -10.52 -11.45
CA SER A 42 -5.22 -11.92 -11.39
C SER A 42 -6.39 -12.87 -11.08
N LEU A 43 -6.12 -14.15 -10.80
CA LEU A 43 -7.06 -15.08 -10.14
C LEU A 43 -7.70 -14.40 -8.91
N PHE A 44 -9.00 -14.08 -9.00
CA PHE A 44 -9.77 -13.36 -7.98
C PHE A 44 -9.17 -12.03 -7.50
N GLY A 45 -8.31 -11.37 -8.29
CA GLY A 45 -7.73 -10.07 -7.99
C GLY A 45 -6.69 -10.04 -6.87
N THR A 46 -6.11 -11.18 -6.48
CA THR A 46 -5.08 -11.28 -5.42
C THR A 46 -3.84 -10.40 -5.66
N LEU A 47 -3.46 -10.16 -6.93
CA LEU A 47 -2.30 -9.34 -7.30
C LEU A 47 -2.62 -7.83 -7.33
N GLN A 48 -3.83 -7.41 -6.96
CA GLN A 48 -4.21 -5.99 -6.95
C GLN A 48 -3.23 -5.09 -6.16
N PRO A 49 -2.78 -5.43 -4.93
CA PRO A 49 -1.91 -4.56 -4.15
C PRO A 49 -0.55 -4.33 -4.83
N ILE A 50 -0.03 -5.36 -5.52
CA ILE A 50 1.22 -5.28 -6.28
C ILE A 50 1.02 -4.37 -7.50
N SER A 51 -0.11 -4.50 -8.22
CA SER A 51 -0.40 -3.63 -9.36
C SER A 51 -0.59 -2.16 -8.99
N ASP A 52 -1.21 -1.88 -7.84
CA ASP A 52 -1.40 -0.52 -7.33
C ASP A 52 -0.06 0.10 -6.91
N ALA A 53 0.84 -0.68 -6.29
CA ALA A 53 2.19 -0.23 -5.96
C ALA A 53 3.01 0.11 -7.23
N LEU A 54 3.05 -0.79 -8.22
CA LEU A 54 3.76 -0.56 -9.49
C LEU A 54 3.23 0.67 -10.24
N LYS A 55 1.91 0.89 -10.19
CA LYS A 55 1.28 2.08 -10.77
C LYS A 55 1.78 3.37 -10.11
N LEU A 56 1.96 3.38 -8.78
CA LEU A 56 2.46 4.54 -8.06
C LEU A 56 3.96 4.77 -8.31
N PHE A 57 4.76 3.71 -8.38
CA PHE A 57 6.19 3.83 -8.71
C PHE A 57 6.46 4.40 -10.11
N ASN A 58 5.60 4.07 -11.07
CA ASN A 58 5.71 4.61 -12.43
C ASN A 58 5.19 6.04 -12.57
N LYS A 59 4.53 6.59 -11.54
CA LYS A 59 3.95 7.93 -11.63
C LYS A 59 5.04 8.98 -11.42
N SER A 60 5.06 10.01 -12.28
CA SER A 60 5.97 11.13 -12.12
C SER A 60 5.71 11.87 -10.80
N LEU A 61 6.79 12.22 -10.11
CA LEU A 61 6.74 13.05 -8.91
C LEU A 61 6.32 14.47 -9.30
N THR A 62 5.06 14.81 -9.10
CA THR A 62 4.53 16.16 -9.31
C THR A 62 4.67 16.96 -8.02
N LEU A 63 5.56 17.95 -8.01
CA LEU A 63 5.66 18.92 -6.92
C LEU A 63 4.55 19.96 -7.06
N ALA A 64 3.80 20.23 -5.98
CA ALA A 64 2.81 21.30 -5.98
C ALA A 64 3.51 22.66 -6.01
N SER A 65 3.12 23.54 -6.94
CA SER A 65 3.79 24.83 -7.16
C SER A 65 3.65 25.82 -5.99
N THR A 66 2.64 25.65 -5.14
CA THR A 66 2.35 26.54 -4.00
C THR A 66 2.80 25.98 -2.65
N ALA A 67 3.37 24.76 -2.61
CA ALA A 67 3.73 24.07 -1.37
C ALA A 67 5.22 24.19 -1.06
N ASN A 68 5.56 24.06 0.23
CA ASN A 68 6.96 23.95 0.65
C ASN A 68 7.49 22.55 0.31
N ASN A 69 8.42 22.48 -0.65
CA ASN A 69 9.02 21.23 -1.13
C ASN A 69 9.65 20.38 -0.02
N PHE A 70 10.26 21.00 1.00
CA PHE A 70 10.90 20.26 2.09
C PHE A 70 9.87 19.53 2.97
N LEU A 71 8.79 20.22 3.35
CA LEU A 71 7.72 19.64 4.16
C LEU A 71 6.96 18.55 3.41
N MET A 72 6.77 18.70 2.10
CA MET A 72 6.04 17.72 1.29
C MET A 72 6.80 16.40 1.10
N MET A 73 8.14 16.43 1.05
CA MET A 73 8.95 15.21 0.93
C MET A 73 9.18 14.50 2.27
N THR A 74 9.21 15.25 3.38
CA THR A 74 9.45 14.69 4.72
C THR A 74 8.17 14.24 5.42
N SER A 75 7.00 14.78 5.06
CA SER A 75 5.75 14.40 5.71
C SER A 75 5.36 12.92 5.56
N PRO A 76 5.55 12.23 4.40
CA PRO A 76 5.18 10.83 4.28
C PRO A 76 6.12 9.91 5.07
N THR A 77 7.39 10.28 5.22
CA THR A 77 8.36 9.49 6.01
C THR A 77 8.08 9.61 7.51
N LEU A 78 7.73 10.80 7.99
CA LEU A 78 7.26 11.03 9.37
C LEU A 78 5.98 10.24 9.68
N ALA A 79 5.01 10.24 8.76
CA ALA A 79 3.77 9.50 8.93
C ALA A 79 4.00 7.98 9.05
N MET A 80 4.89 7.41 8.21
CA MET A 80 5.24 5.98 8.25
C MET A 80 6.07 5.59 9.48
N LEU A 81 6.80 6.52 10.10
CA LEU A 81 7.56 6.26 11.32
C LEU A 81 6.65 6.19 12.56
N LEU A 82 5.55 6.95 12.55
CA LEU A 82 4.59 7.01 13.66
C LEU A 82 3.52 5.91 13.57
N ALA A 83 3.14 5.52 12.35
CA ALA A 83 2.19 4.46 12.08
C ALA A 83 2.74 3.08 12.42
#